data_AF-A0A3M1LDI1-F1
#
_entry.id   AF-A0A3M1LDI1-F1
#
_cell.length_a   1.000
_cell.length_b   1.000
_cell.length_c   1.000
_cell.angle_alpha   90.00
_cell.angle_beta   90.00
_cell.angle_gamma   90.00
#
_symmetry.space_group_name_H-M   'P 1'
#
loop_
_entity.id
_entity.type
_entity.pdbx_description
1 polymer ?
#
loop_
_entity_poly.entity_id
_entity_poly.type
_entity_poly.pdbx_seq_one_letter_code
_entity_poly.pdbx_strand_id
1 'polypeptide(L)'
;MKAYVKKIERLVSLNRLESAIDNLLSTIGDYEPIDDLARSASRDLRNYVISLSQRLHEAEDNRKKGVTTEADLSRERRTISNLLLDLVADLSKYPDFVRYLNDLEEEEAWKRATTLNTIPAYEEYFSAYPNGKYREQTKALIAELEEIERAKALEIKKKAEEEKRRRLQQGGAAEIPGTPSYASGFAAGSTQAAPPEPQTRPQNQYQTQHFSGSGRTAPHAEGAEFENLYAIIIYVATLFIPLVGLGFGAYIHLAKVDGRPKFNKASRSRGTIMFVIGVIMFFVYLGQMGGY
;
A
#
# COMPACT_ATOMS: atom_id res chain seq x y z
N MET A 1 10.15 -3.11 -19.36
CA MET A 1 11.59 -2.88 -19.58
C MET A 1 12.12 -1.59 -18.93
N LYS A 2 11.43 -0.44 -19.03
CA LYS A 2 11.96 0.84 -18.50
C LYS A 2 12.15 0.84 -16.98
N ALA A 3 11.21 0.26 -16.23
CA ALA A 3 11.32 0.19 -14.77
C ALA A 3 12.43 -0.78 -14.36
N TYR A 4 12.59 -1.89 -15.10
CA TYR A 4 13.67 -2.84 -14.90
C TYR A 4 15.05 -2.21 -15.11
N VAL A 5 15.26 -1.48 -16.21
CA VAL A 5 16.52 -0.76 -16.48
C VAL A 5 16.83 0.22 -15.35
N LYS A 6 15.86 1.05 -14.94
CA LYS A 6 16.02 1.98 -13.81
C LYS A 6 16.38 1.28 -12.51
N LYS A 7 15.84 0.09 -12.26
CA LYS A 7 16.17 -0.72 -11.08
C LYS A 7 17.63 -1.14 -11.10
N ILE A 8 18.15 -1.61 -12.24
CA ILE A 8 19.55 -1.99 -12.38
C ILE A 8 20.46 -0.77 -12.27
N GLU A 9 20.15 0.33 -12.97
CA GLU A 9 20.89 1.60 -12.86
C GLU A 9 20.98 2.08 -11.41
N ARG A 10 19.86 2.00 -10.67
CA ARG A 10 19.84 2.34 -9.25
C ARG A 10 20.77 1.44 -8.43
N LEU A 11 20.75 0.14 -8.65
CA LEU A 11 21.65 -0.79 -7.93
C LEU A 11 23.13 -0.46 -8.23
N VAL A 12 23.47 -0.19 -9.49
CA VAL A 12 24.82 0.21 -9.90
C VAL A 12 25.22 1.54 -9.24
N SER A 13 24.34 2.54 -9.23
CA SER A 13 24.60 3.84 -8.60
C SER A 13 24.84 3.76 -7.08
N LEU A 14 24.26 2.74 -6.44
CA LEU A 14 24.45 2.45 -5.02
C LEU A 14 25.65 1.54 -4.74
N ASN A 15 26.50 1.29 -5.75
CA ASN A 15 27.63 0.36 -5.70
C ASN A 15 27.23 -1.08 -5.30
N ARG A 16 25.99 -1.49 -5.60
CA ARG A 16 25.44 -2.82 -5.31
C ARG A 16 25.55 -3.75 -6.51
N LEU A 17 26.78 -3.93 -7.02
CA LEU A 17 27.05 -4.67 -8.25
C LEU A 17 26.63 -6.14 -8.20
N GLU A 18 26.88 -6.84 -7.09
CA GLU A 18 26.40 -8.21 -6.90
C GLU A 18 24.87 -8.29 -7.02
N SER A 19 24.14 -7.39 -6.36
CA SER A 19 22.68 -7.34 -6.44
C SER A 19 22.18 -7.04 -7.86
N ALA A 20 22.89 -6.20 -8.63
CA ALA A 20 22.54 -5.90 -10.01
C ALA A 20 22.74 -7.14 -10.91
N ILE A 21 23.89 -7.81 -10.78
CA ILE A 21 24.24 -9.02 -11.51
C ILE A 21 23.28 -10.16 -11.18
N ASP A 22 23.00 -10.39 -9.90
CA ASP A 22 22.06 -11.43 -9.45
C ASP A 22 20.65 -11.17 -9.99
N ASN A 23 20.21 -9.91 -10.01
CA ASN A 23 18.90 -9.57 -10.56
C ASN A 23 18.83 -9.82 -12.07
N LEU A 24 19.89 -9.50 -12.82
CA LEU A 24 20.00 -9.83 -14.24
C LEU A 24 19.98 -11.35 -14.46
N LEU A 25 20.82 -12.11 -13.76
CA LEU A 25 20.92 -13.57 -13.92
C LEU A 25 19.62 -14.28 -13.56
N SER A 26 18.95 -13.86 -12.49
CA SER A 26 17.64 -14.40 -12.11
C SER A 26 16.61 -14.12 -13.21
N THR A 27 16.47 -12.86 -13.62
CA THR A 27 15.47 -12.48 -14.63
C THR A 27 15.72 -13.11 -16.00
N ILE A 28 16.99 -13.26 -16.42
CA ILE A 28 17.33 -13.98 -17.65
C ILE A 28 17.07 -15.49 -17.48
N GLY A 29 17.27 -16.04 -16.28
CA GLY A 29 17.00 -17.44 -15.98
C GLY A 29 15.52 -17.81 -15.99
N ASP A 30 14.66 -16.87 -15.60
CA ASP A 30 13.20 -17.02 -15.58
C ASP A 30 12.56 -16.75 -16.97
N TYR A 31 13.35 -16.28 -17.94
CA TYR A 31 12.89 -16.02 -19.30
C TYR A 31 12.88 -17.29 -20.14
N GLU A 32 11.70 -17.65 -20.68
CA GLU A 32 11.50 -18.78 -21.60
C GLU A 32 11.52 -18.32 -23.07
N PRO A 33 12.57 -18.63 -23.86
CA PRO A 33 12.68 -18.16 -25.23
C PRO A 33 11.74 -18.93 -26.19
N ILE A 34 11.05 -18.17 -27.05
CA ILE A 34 10.00 -18.70 -27.96
C ILE A 34 10.56 -19.47 -29.16
N ASP A 35 11.79 -19.18 -29.57
CA ASP A 35 12.45 -19.80 -30.72
C ASP A 35 13.96 -20.00 -30.49
N ASP A 36 14.63 -20.60 -31.46
CA ASP A 36 16.06 -20.92 -31.38
C ASP A 36 16.96 -19.68 -31.38
N LEU A 37 16.56 -18.62 -32.09
CA LEU A 37 17.31 -17.36 -32.17
C LEU A 37 17.27 -16.63 -30.83
N ALA A 38 16.09 -16.47 -30.25
CA ALA A 38 15.88 -15.91 -28.93
C ALA A 38 16.61 -16.73 -27.85
N ARG A 39 16.63 -18.07 -28.01
CA ARG A 39 17.36 -18.96 -27.09
C ARG A 39 18.87 -18.76 -27.16
N SER A 40 19.43 -18.62 -28.37
CA SER A 40 20.85 -18.32 -28.53
C SER A 40 21.18 -16.94 -27.94
N ALA A 41 20.41 -15.91 -28.29
CA ALA A 41 20.65 -14.54 -27.82
C ALA A 41 20.55 -14.43 -26.29
N SER A 42 19.55 -15.10 -25.67
CA SER A 42 19.42 -15.19 -24.21
C SER A 42 20.60 -15.90 -23.55
N ARG A 43 21.09 -16.99 -24.16
CA ARG A 43 22.28 -17.69 -23.68
C ARG A 43 23.51 -16.79 -23.72
N ASP A 44 23.71 -16.05 -24.80
CA ASP A 44 24.84 -15.15 -24.97
C ASP A 44 24.80 -14.01 -23.95
N LEU A 45 23.61 -13.40 -23.77
CA LEU A 45 23.36 -12.40 -22.73
C LEU A 45 23.67 -12.96 -21.33
N ARG A 46 23.15 -14.16 -21.01
CA ARG A 46 23.39 -14.82 -19.73
C ARG A 46 24.87 -15.09 -19.50
N ASN A 47 25.58 -15.62 -20.50
CA ASN A 47 27.00 -15.91 -20.43
C ASN A 47 27.83 -14.64 -20.21
N TYR A 48 27.46 -13.55 -20.88
CA TYR A 48 28.09 -12.26 -20.65
C TYR A 48 27.93 -11.80 -19.20
N VAL A 49 26.71 -11.84 -18.64
CA VAL A 49 26.48 -11.46 -17.24
C VAL A 49 27.21 -12.38 -16.26
N ILE A 50 27.30 -13.70 -16.55
CA ILE A 50 28.11 -14.64 -15.75
C ILE A 50 29.58 -14.25 -15.75
N SER A 51 30.12 -13.85 -16.91
CA SER A 51 31.52 -13.42 -16.98
C SER A 51 31.79 -12.16 -16.12
N LEU A 52 30.84 -11.23 -16.06
CA LEU A 52 30.93 -10.06 -15.18
C LEU A 52 30.85 -10.46 -13.70
N SER A 53 30.01 -11.44 -13.35
CA SER A 53 29.93 -12.02 -12.00
C SER A 53 31.25 -12.63 -11.57
N GLN A 54 31.85 -13.46 -12.43
CA GLN A 54 33.15 -14.09 -12.18
C GLN A 54 34.25 -13.06 -12.01
N ARG A 55 34.31 -12.05 -12.89
CA ARG A 55 35.28 -10.95 -12.83
C ARG A 55 35.16 -10.15 -11.53
N LEU A 56 33.95 -9.86 -11.07
CA LEU A 56 33.71 -9.19 -9.79
C LEU A 56 34.22 -10.05 -8.63
N HIS A 57 33.83 -11.33 -8.61
CA HIS A 57 34.20 -12.25 -7.54
C HIS A 57 35.71 -12.45 -7.44
N GLU A 58 36.39 -12.61 -8.57
CA GLU A 58 37.84 -12.73 -8.64
C GLU A 58 38.54 -11.46 -8.14
N ALA A 59 38.06 -10.27 -8.54
CA ALA A 59 38.61 -9.01 -8.06
C ALA A 59 38.49 -8.85 -6.54
N GLU A 60 37.34 -9.23 -5.98
CA GLU A 60 37.09 -9.20 -4.54
C GLU A 60 37.93 -10.25 -3.78
N ASP A 61 38.06 -11.45 -4.34
CA ASP A 61 38.87 -12.53 -3.76
C ASP A 61 40.36 -12.18 -3.76
N ASN A 62 40.87 -11.65 -4.87
CA ASN A 62 42.25 -11.14 -4.97
C ASN A 62 42.51 -10.02 -3.96
N ARG A 63 41.53 -9.12 -3.75
CA ARG A 63 41.61 -8.08 -2.73
C ARG A 63 41.63 -8.66 -1.30
N LYS A 64 40.81 -9.67 -1.02
CA LYS A 64 40.76 -10.38 0.28
C LYS A 64 42.06 -11.11 0.57
N LYS A 65 42.69 -11.69 -0.46
CA LYS A 65 43.98 -12.39 -0.39
C LYS A 65 45.19 -11.44 -0.33
N GLY A 66 44.99 -10.13 -0.49
CA GLY A 66 46.07 -9.13 -0.50
C GLY A 66 46.90 -9.12 -1.79
N VAL A 67 46.41 -9.75 -2.87
CA VAL A 67 47.05 -9.76 -4.19
C VAL A 67 46.92 -8.39 -4.87
N THR A 68 45.79 -7.70 -4.66
CA THR A 68 45.48 -6.39 -5.25
C THR A 68 45.14 -5.35 -4.19
N THR A 69 45.32 -4.07 -4.53
CA THR A 69 45.00 -2.95 -3.64
C THR A 69 43.51 -2.58 -3.67
N GLU A 70 43.05 -1.76 -2.72
CA GLU A 70 41.69 -1.20 -2.75
C GLU A 70 41.45 -0.34 -4.00
N ALA A 71 42.48 0.37 -4.45
CA ALA A 71 42.41 1.17 -5.67
C ALA A 71 42.22 0.30 -6.92
N ASP A 72 42.83 -0.89 -6.95
CA ASP A 72 42.63 -1.87 -8.02
C ASP A 72 41.20 -2.40 -8.02
N LEU A 73 40.68 -2.84 -6.87
CA LEU A 73 39.29 -3.28 -6.74
C LEU A 73 38.31 -2.17 -7.15
N SER A 74 38.56 -0.93 -6.72
CA SER A 74 37.72 0.23 -7.07
C SER A 74 37.76 0.58 -8.56
N ARG A 75 38.90 0.39 -9.24
CA ARG A 75 38.99 0.49 -10.70
C ARG A 75 38.17 -0.61 -11.38
N GLU A 76 38.33 -1.84 -10.91
CA GLU A 76 37.64 -2.99 -11.48
C GLU A 76 36.12 -2.91 -11.33
N ARG A 77 35.63 -2.54 -10.14
CA ARG A 77 34.21 -2.25 -9.88
C ARG A 77 33.67 -1.17 -10.81
N ARG A 78 34.42 -0.10 -11.07
CA ARG A 78 33.99 0.95 -12.02
C ARG A 78 33.90 0.42 -13.45
N THR A 79 34.86 -0.38 -13.88
CA THR A 79 34.80 -1.04 -15.19
C THR A 79 33.55 -1.91 -15.32
N ILE A 80 33.29 -2.77 -14.34
CA ILE A 80 32.11 -3.63 -14.32
C ILE A 80 30.81 -2.81 -14.27
N SER A 81 30.79 -1.72 -13.51
CA SER A 81 29.65 -0.79 -13.46
C SER A 81 29.32 -0.25 -14.85
N ASN A 82 30.32 0.25 -15.58
CA ASN A 82 30.12 0.77 -16.93
C ASN A 82 29.64 -0.33 -17.89
N LEU A 83 30.25 -1.52 -17.84
CA LEU A 83 29.85 -2.65 -18.67
C LEU A 83 28.40 -3.10 -18.39
N LEU A 84 27.95 -3.02 -17.14
CA LEU A 84 26.56 -3.29 -16.77
C LEU A 84 25.61 -2.21 -17.29
N LEU A 85 26.00 -0.93 -17.20
CA LEU A 85 25.20 0.18 -17.71
C LEU A 85 25.06 0.12 -19.25
N ASP A 86 26.16 -0.16 -19.94
CA ASP A 86 26.17 -0.36 -21.39
C ASP A 86 25.26 -1.54 -21.77
N LEU A 87 25.34 -2.64 -21.03
CA LEU A 87 24.49 -3.81 -21.25
C LEU A 87 23.00 -3.48 -21.12
N VAL A 88 22.60 -2.78 -20.05
CA VAL A 88 21.17 -2.48 -19.83
C VAL A 88 20.63 -1.46 -20.83
N ALA A 89 21.47 -0.53 -21.28
CA ALA A 89 21.13 0.38 -22.38
C ALA A 89 20.90 -0.39 -23.69
N ASP A 90 21.71 -1.42 -23.92
CA ASP A 90 21.66 -2.27 -25.11
C ASP A 90 20.62 -3.39 -25.06
N LEU A 91 19.81 -3.51 -24.00
CA LEU A 91 18.78 -4.56 -23.91
C LEU A 91 17.77 -4.51 -25.07
N SER A 92 17.60 -3.35 -25.71
CA SER A 92 16.79 -3.19 -26.93
C SER A 92 17.22 -4.11 -28.08
N LYS A 93 18.47 -4.59 -28.09
CA LYS A 93 19.00 -5.58 -29.04
C LYS A 93 18.41 -6.99 -28.84
N TYR A 94 17.69 -7.23 -27.74
CA TYR A 94 17.08 -8.50 -27.37
C TYR A 94 15.55 -8.39 -27.34
N PRO A 95 14.87 -8.20 -28.49
CA PRO A 95 13.46 -7.79 -28.53
C PRO A 95 12.50 -8.76 -27.80
N ASP A 96 12.73 -10.07 -27.88
CA ASP A 96 11.88 -11.04 -27.16
C ASP A 96 12.08 -11.01 -25.64
N PHE A 97 13.32 -10.80 -25.18
CA PHE A 97 13.60 -10.59 -23.77
C PHE A 97 12.99 -9.27 -23.28
N VAL A 98 13.03 -8.22 -24.11
CA VAL A 98 12.39 -6.93 -23.81
C VAL A 98 10.88 -7.06 -23.70
N ARG A 99 10.24 -7.85 -24.58
CA ARG A 99 8.81 -8.18 -24.47
C ARG A 99 8.54 -8.84 -23.11
N TYR A 100 9.31 -9.86 -22.76
CA TYR A 100 9.21 -10.52 -21.46
C TYR A 100 9.35 -9.53 -20.28
N LEU A 101 10.32 -8.61 -20.33
CA LEU A 101 10.48 -7.57 -19.31
C LEU A 101 9.30 -6.57 -19.24
N ASN A 102 8.58 -6.34 -20.34
CA ASN A 102 7.38 -5.51 -20.33
C ASN A 102 6.20 -6.29 -19.72
N ASP A 103 6.07 -7.57 -20.06
CA ASP A 103 5.05 -8.45 -19.50
C ASP A 103 5.21 -8.54 -17.97
N LEU A 104 6.43 -8.71 -17.46
CA LEU A 104 6.71 -8.68 -16.02
C LEU A 104 6.30 -7.35 -15.35
N GLU A 105 6.56 -6.21 -16.00
CA GLU A 105 6.19 -4.89 -15.47
C GLU A 105 4.67 -4.70 -15.44
N GLU A 106 3.96 -5.23 -16.42
CA GLU A 106 2.49 -5.24 -16.45
C GLU A 106 1.92 -6.14 -15.35
N GLU A 107 2.45 -7.35 -15.19
CA GLU A 107 2.02 -8.30 -14.14
C GLU A 107 2.22 -7.71 -12.74
N GLU A 108 3.33 -7.01 -12.50
CA GLU A 108 3.55 -6.30 -11.22
C GLU A 108 2.55 -5.16 -11.02
N ALA A 109 2.25 -4.39 -12.07
CA ALA A 109 1.27 -3.31 -11.99
C ALA A 109 -0.14 -3.85 -11.72
N TRP A 110 -0.52 -4.93 -12.40
CA TRP A 110 -1.78 -5.62 -12.19
C TRP A 110 -1.89 -6.18 -10.77
N LYS A 111 -0.83 -6.81 -10.27
CA LYS A 111 -0.77 -7.30 -8.89
C LYS A 111 -0.95 -6.17 -7.88
N ARG A 112 -0.36 -4.99 -8.11
CA ARG A 112 -0.57 -3.83 -7.24
C ARG A 112 -2.03 -3.36 -7.27
N ALA A 113 -2.61 -3.22 -8.47
CA ALA A 113 -4.00 -2.80 -8.64
C ALA A 113 -4.97 -3.74 -7.93
N THR A 114 -4.80 -5.05 -8.11
CA THR A 114 -5.63 -6.08 -7.46
C THR A 114 -5.40 -6.21 -5.96
N THR A 115 -4.19 -5.90 -5.47
CA THR A 115 -3.90 -5.87 -4.02
C THR A 115 -4.58 -4.68 -3.35
N LEU A 116 -4.58 -3.51 -4.00
CA LEU A 116 -5.24 -2.30 -3.48
C LEU A 116 -6.76 -2.41 -3.64
N ASN A 117 -7.23 -3.00 -4.74
CA ASN A 117 -8.64 -3.21 -5.07
C ASN A 117 -9.48 -1.93 -4.92
N THR A 118 -9.00 -0.82 -5.48
CA THR A 118 -9.68 0.48 -5.49
C THR A 118 -9.77 1.02 -6.91
N ILE A 119 -10.78 1.85 -7.18
CA ILE A 119 -10.95 2.48 -8.49
C ILE A 119 -9.67 3.21 -8.94
N PRO A 120 -9.03 4.08 -8.11
CA PRO A 120 -7.80 4.78 -8.53
C PRO A 120 -6.65 3.84 -8.90
N ALA A 121 -6.51 2.69 -8.22
CA ALA A 121 -5.45 1.74 -8.51
C ALA A 121 -5.68 1.00 -9.86
N TYR A 122 -6.93 0.69 -10.18
CA TYR A 122 -7.30 0.13 -11.47
C TYR A 122 -7.21 1.16 -12.60
N GLU A 123 -7.56 2.42 -12.35
CA GLU A 123 -7.38 3.52 -13.29
C GLU A 123 -5.90 3.78 -13.60
N GLU A 124 -5.03 3.74 -12.57
CA GLU A 124 -3.58 3.85 -12.75
C GLU A 124 -3.04 2.73 -13.64
N TYR A 125 -3.46 1.49 -13.38
CA TYR A 125 -3.14 0.35 -14.24
C TYR A 125 -3.64 0.56 -15.67
N PHE A 126 -4.89 0.96 -15.85
CA PHE A 126 -5.50 1.16 -17.17
C PHE A 126 -4.80 2.26 -17.98
N SER A 127 -4.38 3.33 -17.31
CA SER A 127 -3.63 4.44 -17.90
C SER A 127 -2.24 4.01 -18.35
N ALA A 128 -1.55 3.18 -17.55
CA ALA A 128 -0.23 2.66 -17.88
C ALA A 128 -0.28 1.58 -18.98
N TYR A 129 -1.35 0.76 -19.02
CA TYR A 129 -1.50 -0.39 -19.93
C TYR A 129 -2.88 -0.39 -20.62
N PRO A 130 -3.18 0.61 -21.48
CA PRO A 130 -4.52 0.77 -22.07
C PRO A 130 -4.94 -0.37 -23.02
N ASN A 131 -3.96 -1.09 -23.56
CA ASN A 131 -4.13 -2.29 -24.39
C ASN A 131 -3.50 -3.53 -23.73
N GLY A 132 -3.31 -3.51 -22.40
CA GLY A 132 -2.73 -4.60 -21.66
C GLY A 132 -3.61 -5.85 -21.62
N LYS A 133 -3.00 -6.97 -21.23
CA LYS A 133 -3.63 -8.28 -20.98
C LYS A 133 -4.84 -8.19 -20.06
N TYR A 134 -4.81 -7.32 -19.05
CA TYR A 134 -5.89 -7.18 -18.06
C TYR A 134 -6.90 -6.06 -18.36
N ARG A 135 -6.90 -5.49 -19.58
CA ARG A 135 -7.77 -4.36 -19.96
C ARG A 135 -9.25 -4.60 -19.66
N GLU A 136 -9.81 -5.71 -20.15
CA GLU A 136 -11.24 -5.99 -19.98
C GLU A 136 -11.61 -6.27 -18.52
N GLN A 137 -10.73 -6.98 -17.80
CA GLN A 137 -10.91 -7.24 -16.36
C GLN A 137 -10.89 -5.94 -15.55
N THR A 138 -9.96 -5.04 -15.88
CA THR A 138 -9.85 -3.72 -15.22
C THR A 138 -11.13 -2.91 -15.38
N LYS A 139 -11.69 -2.85 -16.60
CA LYS A 139 -12.95 -2.13 -16.86
C LYS A 139 -14.12 -2.71 -16.07
N ALA A 140 -14.23 -4.04 -16.02
CA ALA A 140 -15.27 -4.71 -15.27
C ALA A 140 -15.17 -4.40 -13.77
N LEU A 141 -13.97 -4.47 -13.20
CA LEU A 141 -13.72 -4.18 -11.79
C LEU A 141 -14.00 -2.71 -11.43
N ILE A 142 -13.62 -1.77 -12.29
CA ILE A 142 -13.96 -0.35 -12.09
C ILE A 142 -15.48 -0.18 -12.06
N ALA A 143 -16.20 -0.73 -13.05
CA ALA A 143 -17.65 -0.61 -13.11
C ALA A 143 -18.36 -1.23 -11.90
N GLU A 144 -17.89 -2.39 -11.44
CA GLU A 144 -18.40 -3.07 -10.25
C GLU A 144 -18.16 -2.23 -8.97
N LEU A 145 -16.93 -1.75 -8.77
CA LEU A 145 -16.59 -0.93 -7.61
C LEU A 145 -17.38 0.39 -7.58
N GLU A 146 -17.57 1.03 -8.73
CA GLU A 146 -18.39 2.22 -8.82
C GLU A 146 -19.86 1.94 -8.46
N GLU A 147 -20.41 0.80 -8.89
CA GLU A 147 -21.78 0.41 -8.52
C GLU A 147 -21.91 0.21 -7.01
N ILE A 148 -20.94 -0.46 -6.40
CA ILE A 148 -20.87 -0.65 -4.95
C ILE A 148 -20.80 0.69 -4.22
N GLU A 149 -19.95 1.62 -4.67
CA GLU A 149 -19.83 2.95 -4.07
C GLU A 149 -21.12 3.78 -4.21
N ARG A 150 -21.76 3.75 -5.38
CA ARG A 150 -23.05 4.41 -5.63
C ARG A 150 -24.15 3.85 -4.73
N ALA A 151 -24.23 2.52 -4.60
CA ALA A 151 -25.22 1.86 -3.74
C ALA A 151 -25.03 2.24 -2.26
N LYS A 152 -23.79 2.22 -1.77
CA LYS A 152 -23.44 2.65 -0.40
C LYS A 152 -23.80 4.11 -0.16
N ALA A 153 -23.48 5.01 -1.10
CA ALA A 153 -23.81 6.43 -0.99
C ALA A 153 -25.33 6.65 -0.91
N LEU A 154 -26.12 5.89 -1.68
CA LEU A 154 -27.57 5.96 -1.64
C LEU A 154 -28.14 5.47 -0.30
N GLU A 155 -27.60 4.39 0.25
CA GLU A 155 -28.00 3.87 1.56
C GLU A 155 -27.70 4.87 2.68
N ILE A 156 -26.50 5.46 2.70
CA ILE A 156 -26.12 6.50 3.66
C ILE A 156 -27.08 7.69 3.57
N LYS A 157 -27.40 8.14 2.35
CA LYS A 157 -28.36 9.24 2.14
C LYS A 157 -29.75 8.91 2.67
N LYS A 158 -30.24 7.69 2.44
CA LYS A 158 -31.54 7.23 2.97
C LYS A 158 -31.56 7.21 4.50
N LYS A 159 -30.52 6.66 5.13
CA LYS A 159 -30.40 6.63 6.61
C LYS A 159 -30.34 8.03 7.20
N ALA A 160 -29.59 8.95 6.58
CA ALA A 160 -29.52 10.34 7.01
C ALA A 160 -30.87 11.08 6.89
N GLU A 161 -31.64 10.80 5.83
CA GLU A 161 -32.98 11.38 5.66
C GLU A 161 -33.98 10.83 6.69
N GLU A 162 -33.96 9.52 6.94
CA GLU A 162 -34.80 8.88 7.95
C GLU A 162 -34.50 9.41 9.37
N GLU A 163 -33.22 9.54 9.73
CA GLU A 163 -32.83 10.12 11.01
C GLU A 163 -33.31 11.57 11.15
N LYS A 164 -33.17 12.39 10.10
CA LYS A 164 -33.69 13.76 10.08
C LYS A 164 -35.21 13.78 10.33
N ARG A 165 -35.97 12.88 9.68
CA ARG A 165 -37.41 12.74 9.90
C ARG A 165 -37.73 12.33 11.35
N ARG A 166 -36.98 11.39 11.92
CA ARG A 166 -37.14 10.97 13.33
C ARG A 166 -36.90 12.11 14.30
N ARG A 167 -35.84 12.91 14.09
CA ARG A 167 -35.54 14.08 14.93
C ARG A 167 -36.64 15.14 14.86
N LEU A 168 -37.21 15.39 13.68
CA LEU A 168 -38.35 16.30 13.52
C LEU A 168 -39.61 15.79 14.25
N GLN A 169 -39.85 14.47 14.28
CA GLN A 169 -40.96 13.88 15.02
C GLN A 169 -40.76 13.91 16.54
N GLN A 170 -39.52 13.82 17.03
CA GLN A 170 -39.20 13.87 18.47
C GLN A 170 -39.03 15.31 19.01
N GLY A 171 -38.75 16.31 18.17
CA GLY A 171 -38.52 17.70 18.56
C GLY A 171 -39.75 18.61 18.63
N GLY A 172 -40.97 18.06 18.60
CA GLY A 172 -42.23 18.83 18.63
C GLY A 172 -42.63 19.44 19.98
N ALA A 173 -41.83 19.29 21.04
CA ALA A 173 -42.13 19.82 22.37
C ALA A 173 -40.88 20.45 23.02
N ALA A 174 -40.51 21.63 22.55
CA ALA A 174 -39.77 22.59 23.36
C ALA A 174 -40.54 23.92 23.28
N GLU A 175 -41.58 24.03 24.11
CA GLU A 175 -42.09 25.33 24.52
C GLU A 175 -40.92 26.18 24.99
N ILE A 176 -40.81 27.39 24.45
CA ILE A 176 -39.95 28.44 25.02
C ILE A 176 -40.54 28.77 26.39
N PRO A 177 -39.88 28.47 27.53
CA PRO A 177 -40.41 28.86 28.81
C PRO A 177 -40.15 30.36 29.00
N GLY A 178 -41.22 31.14 28.92
CA GLY A 178 -41.27 32.47 29.51
C GLY A 178 -40.98 33.63 28.56
N THR A 179 -42.02 34.13 27.89
CA THR A 179 -42.19 35.59 27.81
C THR A 179 -43.02 36.02 29.02
N PRO A 180 -42.47 36.79 29.99
CA PRO A 180 -43.30 37.39 31.01
C PRO A 180 -44.24 38.40 30.33
N SER A 181 -45.53 38.21 30.57
CA SER A 181 -46.56 39.22 30.33
C SER A 181 -46.22 40.48 31.13
N TYR A 182 -46.05 41.62 30.46
CA TYR A 182 -46.17 42.94 31.08
C TYR A 182 -47.38 43.64 30.49
N ALA A 183 -48.27 44.01 31.41
CA ALA A 183 -49.52 44.68 31.20
C ALA A 183 -49.38 46.06 30.55
N SER A 184 -50.45 46.42 29.85
CA SER A 184 -50.84 47.74 29.39
C SER A 184 -50.60 48.88 30.40
N GLY A 185 -49.94 49.94 29.94
CA GLY A 185 -49.90 51.27 30.55
C GLY A 185 -49.61 52.33 29.49
N PHE A 186 -50.56 53.24 29.31
CA PHE A 186 -50.58 54.41 28.41
C PHE A 186 -49.24 55.14 28.18
N ALA A 187 -48.96 55.55 26.94
CA ALA A 187 -48.94 56.97 26.52
C ALA A 187 -48.35 57.19 25.11
N ALA A 188 -49.17 57.83 24.27
CA ALA A 188 -48.93 58.71 23.13
C ALA A 188 -47.50 58.90 22.56
N GLY A 189 -47.43 58.86 21.21
CA GLY A 189 -46.38 59.54 20.44
C GLY A 189 -46.24 59.04 19.01
N SER A 190 -46.88 59.74 18.07
CA SER A 190 -46.56 59.91 16.64
C SER A 190 -45.09 59.61 16.28
N THR A 191 -44.71 59.01 15.15
CA THR A 191 -44.89 59.45 13.74
C THR A 191 -44.26 58.32 12.87
N GLN A 192 -44.97 57.70 11.92
CA GLN A 192 -44.89 57.97 10.47
C GLN A 192 -43.50 57.73 9.83
N ALA A 193 -43.36 56.65 9.05
CA ALA A 193 -42.97 56.65 7.63
C ALA A 193 -42.32 55.33 7.18
N ALA A 194 -42.71 54.89 5.99
CA ALA A 194 -42.32 53.66 5.29
C ALA A 194 -41.06 53.89 4.39
N PRO A 195 -40.51 52.84 3.72
CA PRO A 195 -39.11 52.73 3.25
C PRO A 195 -38.90 53.15 1.78
N PRO A 196 -37.68 53.03 1.20
CA PRO A 196 -37.33 51.80 0.48
C PRO A 196 -35.84 51.36 0.49
N GLU A 197 -35.62 50.07 0.20
CA GLU A 197 -34.39 49.40 -0.30
C GLU A 197 -33.93 49.95 -1.69
N PRO A 198 -32.90 49.42 -2.41
CA PRO A 198 -31.87 48.37 -2.14
C PRO A 198 -30.43 48.77 -2.57
N GLN A 199 -29.41 47.92 -2.34
CA GLN A 199 -28.49 47.41 -3.40
C GLN A 199 -27.29 46.58 -2.86
N THR A 200 -27.42 45.27 -3.06
CA THR A 200 -26.46 44.30 -3.63
C THR A 200 -24.93 44.48 -3.56
N ARG A 201 -24.34 43.46 -2.90
CA ARG A 201 -23.19 42.58 -3.26
C ARG A 201 -21.76 42.90 -2.76
N PRO A 202 -20.96 41.83 -2.51
CA PRO A 202 -19.90 41.83 -1.49
C PRO A 202 -18.47 41.73 -2.07
N GLN A 203 -17.48 42.17 -1.29
CA GLN A 203 -16.09 41.71 -1.41
C GLN A 203 -15.65 41.14 -0.06
N ASN A 204 -15.59 39.80 0.04
CA ASN A 204 -14.96 39.11 1.16
C ASN A 204 -13.45 39.09 0.93
N GLN A 205 -12.72 39.89 1.72
CA GLN A 205 -11.31 39.66 2.01
C GLN A 205 -11.21 38.92 3.33
N TYR A 206 -10.56 37.76 3.30
CA TYR A 206 -10.28 36.94 4.48
C TYR A 206 -9.37 37.69 5.44
N GLN A 207 -9.84 37.94 6.66
CA GLN A 207 -9.02 38.45 7.75
C GLN A 207 -9.00 37.42 8.88
N THR A 208 -7.82 36.85 9.08
CA THR A 208 -7.46 35.94 10.17
C THR A 208 -7.54 36.70 11.49
N GLN A 209 -8.37 36.25 12.42
CA GLN A 209 -8.32 36.72 13.81
C GLN A 209 -8.05 35.56 14.76
N HIS A 210 -6.94 35.70 15.48
CA HIS A 210 -6.60 34.96 16.67
C HIS A 210 -7.59 35.34 17.79
N PHE A 211 -8.11 34.35 18.51
CA PHE A 211 -8.74 34.59 19.81
C PHE A 211 -8.30 33.54 20.82
N SER A 212 -7.64 34.03 21.87
CA SER A 212 -7.23 33.26 23.05
C SER A 212 -8.29 33.38 24.14
N GLY A 213 -8.57 32.25 24.81
CA GLY A 213 -8.75 32.24 26.26
C GLY A 213 -10.18 32.11 26.82
N SER A 214 -10.39 30.98 27.50
CA SER A 214 -10.77 30.87 28.92
C SER A 214 -11.94 29.90 29.15
N GLY A 215 -11.69 28.91 30.02
CA GLY A 215 -12.58 27.79 30.26
C GLY A 215 -13.63 28.04 31.36
N ARG A 216 -14.66 27.18 31.35
CA ARG A 216 -15.41 26.71 32.51
C ARG A 216 -15.77 25.23 32.30
N THR A 217 -15.36 24.40 33.26
CA THR A 217 -15.77 23.00 33.53
C THR A 217 -17.24 22.94 33.97
N ALA A 218 -18.08 21.89 33.89
CA ALA A 218 -17.98 20.40 33.93
C ALA A 218 -19.35 19.80 33.45
N PRO A 219 -19.75 18.51 33.63
CA PRO A 219 -19.03 17.23 33.82
C PRO A 219 -19.51 16.06 32.88
N HIS A 220 -18.73 14.95 32.88
CA HIS A 220 -19.09 13.54 32.61
C HIS A 220 -19.77 13.09 31.29
N ALA A 221 -19.06 12.28 30.49
CA ALA A 221 -19.28 10.82 30.36
C ALA A 221 -18.68 10.23 29.05
N GLU A 222 -17.36 10.25 28.88
CA GLU A 222 -16.70 9.43 27.84
C GLU A 222 -15.37 8.92 28.43
N GLY A 223 -15.31 7.63 28.73
CA GLY A 223 -14.12 7.01 29.32
C GLY A 223 -14.19 5.50 29.51
N ALA A 224 -15.36 4.86 29.31
CA ALA A 224 -15.52 3.43 29.56
C ALA A 224 -15.36 2.52 28.32
N GLU A 225 -15.42 3.05 27.09
CA GLU A 225 -15.40 2.21 25.88
C GLU A 225 -14.01 2.00 25.27
N PHE A 226 -13.06 2.91 25.51
CA PHE A 226 -11.71 2.79 24.96
C PHE A 226 -10.76 1.91 25.78
N GLU A 227 -10.99 1.74 27.09
CA GLU A 227 -10.14 0.85 27.91
C GLU A 227 -10.44 -0.64 27.68
N ASN A 228 -11.69 -0.99 27.36
CA ASN A 228 -12.06 -2.38 27.13
C ASN A 228 -11.45 -2.96 25.84
N LEU A 229 -11.30 -2.16 24.79
CA LEU A 229 -10.71 -2.63 23.53
C LEU A 229 -9.21 -2.92 23.69
N TYR A 230 -8.49 -2.06 24.40
CA TYR A 230 -7.06 -2.27 24.71
C TYR A 230 -6.85 -3.46 25.65
N ALA A 231 -7.72 -3.64 26.65
CA ALA A 231 -7.67 -4.80 27.55
C ALA A 231 -7.92 -6.12 26.79
N ILE A 232 -8.85 -6.15 25.84
CA ILE A 232 -9.13 -7.34 25.01
C ILE A 232 -7.94 -7.65 24.09
N ILE A 233 -7.32 -6.65 23.47
CA ILE A 233 -6.14 -6.86 22.61
C ILE A 233 -4.95 -7.40 23.42
N ILE A 234 -4.70 -6.88 24.62
CA ILE A 234 -3.62 -7.37 25.49
C ILE A 234 -3.93 -8.78 26.03
N TYR A 235 -5.18 -9.07 26.39
CA TYR A 235 -5.61 -10.39 26.87
C TYR A 235 -5.51 -11.46 25.77
N VAL A 236 -5.90 -11.15 24.53
CA VAL A 236 -5.76 -12.04 23.38
C VAL A 236 -4.27 -12.25 23.03
N ALA A 237 -3.45 -11.19 23.07
CA ALA A 237 -2.00 -11.31 22.83
C ALA A 237 -1.29 -12.16 23.90
N THR A 238 -1.68 -12.04 25.17
CA THR A 238 -1.04 -12.78 26.27
C THR A 238 -1.45 -14.26 26.33
N LEU A 239 -2.63 -14.63 25.84
CA LEU A 239 -3.07 -16.03 25.76
C LEU A 239 -2.62 -16.76 24.49
N PHE A 240 -2.37 -16.05 23.38
CA PHE A 240 -1.97 -16.69 22.11
C PHE A 240 -0.46 -16.96 21.98
N ILE A 241 0.38 -16.11 22.58
CA ILE A 241 1.86 -16.26 22.50
C ILE A 241 2.38 -17.56 23.17
N PRO A 242 1.83 -18.05 24.31
CA PRO A 242 2.27 -19.30 24.92
C PRO A 242 1.84 -20.57 24.16
N LEU A 243 0.67 -20.56 23.52
CA LEU A 243 0.12 -21.72 22.78
C LEU A 243 0.90 -22.01 21.50
N VAL A 244 1.39 -20.98 20.81
CA VAL A 244 2.24 -21.11 19.63
C VAL A 244 3.66 -21.59 20.00
N GLY A 245 4.15 -21.23 21.19
CA GLY A 245 5.44 -21.71 21.72
C GLY A 245 5.45 -23.21 22.02
N LEU A 246 4.35 -23.76 22.56
CA LEU A 246 4.23 -25.20 22.85
C LEU A 246 4.11 -26.05 21.58
N GLY A 247 3.40 -25.56 20.56
CA GLY A 247 3.32 -26.24 19.25
C GLY A 247 4.65 -26.29 18.50
N PHE A 248 5.44 -25.21 18.57
CA PHE A 248 6.77 -25.15 17.96
C PHE A 248 7.80 -26.03 18.71
N GLY A 249 7.68 -26.13 20.04
CA GLY A 249 8.50 -27.01 20.88
C GLY A 249 8.28 -28.51 20.60
N ALA A 250 7.02 -28.95 20.46
CA ALA A 250 6.69 -30.33 20.13
C ALA A 250 7.15 -30.74 18.71
N TYR A 251 7.07 -29.80 17.75
CA TYR A 251 7.52 -30.02 16.38
C TYR A 251 9.05 -30.16 16.25
N ILE A 252 9.82 -29.38 17.02
CA ILE A 252 11.28 -29.51 17.08
C ILE A 252 11.72 -30.80 17.79
N HIS A 253 10.95 -31.28 18.77
CA HIS A 253 11.28 -32.51 19.49
C HIS A 253 11.06 -33.77 18.64
N LEU A 254 10.01 -33.80 17.81
CA LEU A 254 9.75 -34.87 16.82
C LEU A 254 10.81 -34.90 15.71
N ALA A 255 11.30 -33.74 15.26
CA ALA A 255 12.35 -33.65 14.25
C ALA A 255 13.73 -34.19 14.69
N LYS A 256 13.96 -34.39 16.00
CA LYS A 256 15.20 -34.99 16.54
C LYS A 256 15.19 -36.52 16.58
N VAL A 257 14.02 -37.16 16.56
CA VAL A 257 13.90 -38.63 16.70
C VAL A 257 14.18 -39.34 15.36
N ASP A 258 14.00 -38.67 14.22
CA ASP A 258 14.07 -39.29 12.87
C ASP A 258 15.37 -39.06 12.08
N GLY A 259 16.44 -38.52 12.69
CA GLY A 259 17.80 -38.62 12.14
C GLY A 259 18.03 -38.13 10.69
N ARG A 260 17.38 -37.05 10.22
CA ARG A 260 17.66 -36.43 8.90
C ARG A 260 18.10 -34.95 8.98
N PRO A 261 18.90 -34.44 8.02
CA PRO A 261 19.84 -33.34 8.25
C PRO A 261 19.33 -31.93 7.88
N LYS A 262 19.88 -30.94 8.60
CA LYS A 262 20.04 -29.48 8.36
C LYS A 262 18.98 -28.75 7.48
N PHE A 263 18.19 -27.91 8.15
CA PHE A 263 17.25 -26.95 7.58
C PHE A 263 17.90 -25.97 6.56
N ASN A 264 17.45 -25.99 5.30
CA ASN A 264 17.69 -24.94 4.30
C ASN A 264 16.75 -23.73 4.53
N LYS A 265 17.24 -22.51 4.30
CA LYS A 265 16.50 -21.21 4.26
C LYS A 265 15.06 -21.30 3.68
N ALA A 266 14.82 -22.16 2.69
CA ALA A 266 13.51 -22.37 2.06
C ALA A 266 12.44 -23.02 2.96
N SER A 267 12.83 -23.74 4.01
CA SER A 267 11.89 -24.34 4.97
C SER A 267 11.43 -23.33 6.03
N ARG A 268 12.29 -22.36 6.37
CA ARG A 268 11.98 -21.25 7.29
C ARG A 268 10.94 -20.31 6.71
N SER A 269 11.01 -20.04 5.40
CA SER A 269 10.03 -19.21 4.70
C SER A 269 8.66 -19.90 4.57
N ARG A 270 8.62 -21.22 4.34
CA ARG A 270 7.36 -21.97 4.26
C ARG A 270 6.56 -21.96 5.57
N GLY A 271 7.25 -22.08 6.72
CA GLY A 271 6.61 -21.95 8.04
C GLY A 271 6.05 -20.55 8.29
N THR A 272 6.80 -19.50 7.90
CA THR A 272 6.33 -18.11 8.02
C THR A 272 5.15 -17.82 7.08
N ILE A 273 5.15 -18.37 5.86
CA ILE A 273 4.05 -18.20 4.90
C ILE A 273 2.78 -18.87 5.43
N MET A 274 2.87 -20.11 5.94
CA MET A 274 1.71 -20.80 6.52
C MET A 274 1.18 -20.10 7.78
N PHE A 275 2.05 -19.50 8.59
CA PHE A 275 1.66 -18.70 9.74
C PHE A 275 0.89 -17.43 9.33
N VAL A 276 1.39 -16.69 8.34
CA VAL A 276 0.72 -15.48 7.82
C VAL A 276 -0.64 -15.83 7.21
N ILE A 277 -0.74 -16.93 6.46
CA ILE A 277 -2.02 -17.41 5.91
C ILE A 277 -3.00 -17.77 7.04
N GLY A 278 -2.54 -18.46 8.09
CA GLY A 278 -3.37 -18.83 9.23
C GLY A 278 -3.90 -17.61 10.00
N VAL A 279 -3.07 -16.59 10.19
CA VAL A 279 -3.48 -15.32 10.83
C VAL A 279 -4.52 -14.58 9.98
N ILE A 280 -4.32 -14.51 8.66
CA ILE A 280 -5.27 -13.88 7.75
C ILE A 280 -6.63 -14.61 7.76
N MET A 281 -6.63 -15.94 7.70
CA MET A 281 -7.87 -16.72 7.75
C MET A 281 -8.61 -16.57 9.08
N PHE A 282 -7.88 -16.44 10.20
CA PHE A 282 -8.47 -16.21 11.51
C PHE A 282 -9.17 -14.84 11.61
N PHE A 283 -8.59 -13.78 11.06
CA PHE A 283 -9.22 -12.46 11.02
C PHE A 283 -10.42 -12.39 10.07
N VAL A 284 -10.35 -13.10 8.93
CA VAL A 284 -11.51 -13.26 8.02
C VAL A 284 -12.65 -13.99 8.73
N TYR A 285 -12.35 -15.04 9.48
CA TYR A 285 -13.34 -15.81 10.25
C TYR A 285 -13.98 -14.99 11.39
N LEU A 286 -13.19 -14.18 12.11
CA LEU A 286 -13.70 -13.28 13.14
C LEU A 286 -14.57 -12.15 12.55
N GLY A 287 -14.21 -11.63 11.38
CA GLY A 287 -15.00 -10.62 10.68
C GLY A 287 -16.38 -11.11 10.24
N GLN A 288 -16.54 -12.41 9.98
CA GLN A 288 -17.84 -13.01 9.64
C GLN A 288 -18.70 -13.32 10.87
N MET A 289 -18.11 -13.48 12.05
CA MET A 289 -18.82 -13.78 13.30
C MET A 289 -19.19 -12.52 14.11
N GLY A 290 -18.58 -11.37 13.83
CA GLY A 290 -18.88 -10.08 14.49
C GLY A 290 -20.07 -9.31 13.89
N GLY A 291 -20.81 -9.92 12.96
CA GLY A 291 -22.01 -9.36 12.35
C GLY A 291 -23.28 -10.07 12.81
N TYR A 292 -23.51 -10.14 14.12
CA TYR A 292 -24.80 -10.43 14.75
C TYR A 292 -24.92 -9.69 16.09
#